data_AF-A0A2C6WNI1-F1
#
_entry.id   AF-A0A2C6WNI1-F1
#
_cell.length_a   1.000
_cell.length_b   1.000
_cell.length_c   1.000
_cell.angle_alpha   90.00
_cell.angle_beta   90.00
_cell.angle_gamma   90.00
#
_symmetry.space_group_name_H-M   'P 1'
#
loop_
_entity.id
_entity.type
_entity.pdbx_description
1 polymer ?
#
loop_
_entity_poly.entity_id
_entity_poly.type
_entity_poly.pdbx_seq_one_letter_code
_entity_poly.pdbx_strand_id
1 'polypeptide(L)'
;SQVNQKLSEPETKKIYSQRKIDVEPVFGFMKAILGFNRMSVREINKVKRELGFVLMALNIRKIVAQRATKLYKNKENVNFY
;
A
#
# COMPACT_ATOMS: atom_id res chain seq x y z
N SER A 1 -6.27 9.67 27.85
CA SER A 1 -5.80 8.28 27.97
C SER A 1 -4.27 8.25 27.88
N GLN A 2 -3.61 7.28 28.50
CA GLN A 2 -2.16 7.09 28.43
C GLN A 2 -1.64 7.00 26.98
N VAL A 3 -2.48 6.52 26.06
CA VAL A 3 -2.19 6.42 24.62
C VAL A 3 -2.05 7.79 23.97
N ASN A 4 -2.98 8.72 24.23
CA ASN A 4 -2.94 10.05 23.63
C ASN A 4 -1.74 10.86 24.13
N GLN A 5 -1.31 10.66 25.37
CA GLN A 5 -0.08 11.26 25.90
C GLN A 5 1.15 10.76 25.14
N LYS A 6 1.29 9.45 24.93
CA LYS A 6 2.40 8.86 24.14
C LYS A 6 2.39 9.33 22.69
N LEU A 7 1.22 9.43 22.05
CA LEU A 7 1.10 9.93 20.67
C LEU A 7 1.38 11.44 20.54
N SER A 8 1.34 12.19 21.64
CA SER A 8 1.62 13.62 21.65
C SER A 8 3.11 13.94 21.84
N GLU A 9 3.91 12.96 22.28
CA GLU A 9 5.35 13.07 22.37
C GLU A 9 5.97 13.33 20.99
N PRO A 10 6.91 14.28 20.84
CA PRO A 10 7.40 14.72 19.54
C PRO A 10 8.02 13.60 18.69
N GLU A 11 8.75 12.65 19.31
CA GLU A 11 9.33 11.50 18.59
C GLU A 11 8.25 10.56 18.06
N THR A 12 7.33 10.14 18.93
CA THR A 12 6.24 9.22 18.59
C THR A 12 5.27 9.87 17.58
N LYS A 13 5.00 11.17 17.72
CA LYS A 13 4.17 11.94 16.80
C LYS A 13 4.75 11.97 15.39
N LYS A 14 6.07 12.15 15.27
CA LYS A 14 6.78 12.11 13.98
C LYS A 14 6.64 10.73 13.33
N ILE A 15 6.92 9.65 14.06
CA ILE A 15 6.79 8.28 13.55
C ILE A 15 5.35 7.98 13.11
N TYR A 16 4.37 8.37 13.91
CA TYR A 16 2.96 8.18 13.60
C TYR A 16 2.55 8.93 12.32
N SER A 17 2.97 10.19 12.18
CA SER A 17 2.70 10.96 10.96
C SER A 17 3.29 10.33 9.70
N GLN A 18 4.50 9.76 9.79
CA GLN A 18 5.13 9.07 8.67
C GLN A 18 4.37 7.80 8.28
N ARG A 19 3.95 6.99 9.26
CA ARG A 19 3.16 5.76 9.02
C ARG A 19 1.82 6.03 8.34
N LYS A 20 1.18 7.15 8.66
CA LYS A 20 -0.07 7.57 8.03
C LYS A 20 0.08 7.78 6.52
N ILE A 21 1.27 8.18 6.07
CA ILE A 21 1.58 8.42 4.65
C ILE A 21 2.08 7.14 3.99
N ASP A 22 2.91 6.36 4.67
CA ASP A 22 3.60 5.24 4.02
C ASP A 22 2.87 3.91 4.21
N VAL A 23 2.52 3.59 5.45
CA VAL A 23 2.15 2.25 5.89
C VAL A 23 0.63 2.05 5.83
N GLU A 24 -0.13 3.03 6.32
CA GLU A 24 -1.59 2.96 6.35
C GLU A 24 -2.22 2.83 4.95
N PRO A 25 -1.76 3.56 3.91
CA PRO A 25 -2.35 3.42 2.58
C PRO A 25 -2.13 2.02 2.00
N VAL A 26 -0.97 1.41 2.23
CA VAL A 26 -0.68 0.05 1.76
C VAL A 26 -1.64 -0.95 2.41
N PHE A 27 -1.86 -0.87 3.72
CA PHE A 27 -2.84 -1.73 4.40
C PHE A 27 -4.28 -1.49 3.93
N GLY A 28 -4.66 -0.24 3.68
CA GLY A 28 -5.95 0.10 3.08
C GLY A 28 -6.13 -0.56 1.72
N PHE A 29 -5.11 -0.50 0.86
CA PHE A 29 -5.09 -1.15 -0.44
C PHE A 29 -5.17 -2.66 -0.35
N MET A 30 -4.41 -3.30 0.54
CA MET A 30 -4.48 -4.75 0.75
C MET A 30 -5.93 -5.20 1.05
N LYS A 31 -6.63 -4.47 1.92
CA LYS A 31 -8.02 -4.78 2.28
C LYS A 31 -9.00 -4.48 1.15
N ALA A 32 -8.97 -3.26 0.61
CA ALA A 32 -9.97 -2.80 -0.35
C ALA A 32 -9.80 -3.40 -1.75
N ILE A 33 -8.55 -3.64 -2.20
CA ILE A 33 -8.26 -4.12 -3.56
C ILE A 33 -8.17 -5.64 -3.60
N LEU A 34 -7.50 -6.25 -2.62
CA LEU A 34 -7.23 -7.69 -2.63
C LEU A 34 -8.16 -8.47 -1.70
N GLY A 35 -9.02 -7.80 -0.92
CA GLY A 35 -9.84 -8.47 0.11
C GLY A 35 -9.00 -9.10 1.23
N PHE A 36 -7.72 -8.75 1.34
CA PHE A 36 -6.77 -9.41 2.24
C PHE A 36 -6.93 -8.88 3.66
N ASN A 37 -7.82 -9.51 4.42
CA ASN A 37 -8.18 -9.10 5.78
C ASN A 37 -7.50 -9.91 6.89
N ARG A 38 -6.92 -11.08 6.56
CA ARG A 38 -6.24 -11.97 7.51
C ARG A 38 -5.09 -12.71 6.84
N MET A 39 -4.04 -12.99 7.62
CA MET A 39 -3.02 -13.95 7.23
C MET A 39 -3.61 -15.37 7.26
N SER A 40 -3.26 -16.18 6.27
CA SER A 40 -3.64 -17.58 6.17
C SER A 40 -2.71 -18.47 6.99
N VAL A 41 -1.43 -18.09 7.12
CA VAL A 41 -0.41 -18.90 7.79
C VAL A 41 -0.09 -18.38 9.19
N ARG A 42 0.37 -19.31 10.03
CA ARG A 42 0.97 -19.05 11.35
C ARG A 42 2.47 -19.32 11.23
N GLU A 43 3.28 -18.66 12.07
CA GLU A 43 4.76 -18.57 12.03
C GLU A 43 5.29 -17.31 11.32
N ILE A 44 6.21 -16.59 11.97
CA ILE A 44 6.72 -15.29 11.52
C ILE A 44 7.36 -15.34 10.13
N ASN A 45 8.10 -16.39 9.81
CA ASN A 45 8.78 -16.54 8.52
C ASN A 45 7.77 -16.79 7.39
N LYS A 46 6.72 -17.56 7.67
CA LYS A 46 5.64 -17.81 6.71
C LYS A 46 4.80 -16.55 6.49
N VAL A 47 4.47 -15.82 7.56
CA VAL A 47 3.73 -14.54 7.48
C VAL A 47 4.50 -13.50 6.65
N LYS A 48 5.83 -13.39 6.83
CA LYS A 48 6.65 -12.51 6.01
C LYS A 48 6.57 -12.85 4.52
N ARG A 49 6.59 -14.14 4.16
CA ARG A 49 6.43 -14.60 2.78
C ARG A 49 5.05 -14.29 2.22
N GLU A 50 4.00 -14.60 2.99
CA GLU A 50 2.61 -14.29 2.60
C GLU A 50 2.43 -12.79 2.33
N LEU A 51 2.89 -11.94 3.25
CA LEU A 51 2.88 -10.49 3.05
C LEU A 51 3.64 -10.07 1.79
N GLY A 52 4.80 -10.68 1.52
CA GLY A 52 5.58 -10.45 0.30
C GLY A 52 4.78 -10.70 -0.98
N PHE A 53 4.01 -11.80 -1.04
CA PHE A 53 3.13 -12.07 -2.19
C PHE A 53 2.02 -11.04 -2.35
N VAL A 54 1.38 -10.64 -1.25
CA VAL A 54 0.31 -9.63 -1.29
C VAL A 54 0.84 -8.29 -1.80
N LEU A 55 2.01 -7.87 -1.32
CA LEU A 55 2.67 -6.64 -1.79
C LEU A 55 3.07 -6.74 -3.27
N MET A 56 3.54 -7.92 -3.72
CA MET A 56 3.87 -8.15 -5.13
C MET A 56 2.63 -8.04 -6.03
N ALA A 57 1.49 -8.58 -5.60
CA ALA A 57 0.22 -8.45 -6.32
C ALA A 57 -0.22 -6.98 -6.44
N LEU A 58 -0.10 -6.20 -5.35
CA LEU A 58 -0.38 -4.76 -5.39
C LEU A 58 0.54 -4.01 -6.36
N ASN A 59 1.85 -4.34 -6.34
CA ASN A 59 2.83 -3.71 -7.23
C ASN A 59 2.56 -4.04 -8.71
N ILE A 60 2.23 -5.29 -9.03
CA ILE A 60 1.85 -5.68 -10.40
C ILE A 60 0.62 -4.89 -10.86
N ARG A 61 -0.42 -4.79 -10.02
CA ARG A 61 -1.62 -4.01 -10.36
C ARG A 61 -1.29 -2.54 -10.62
N LYS A 62 -0.39 -1.95 -9.82
CA LYS A 62 0.09 -0.58 -10.01
C LYS A 62 0.81 -0.40 -11.34
N ILE A 63 1.72 -1.33 -11.69
CA ILE A 63 2.45 -1.29 -12.98
C ILE A 63 1.49 -1.40 -14.16
N VAL A 64 0.51 -2.30 -14.10
CA VAL A 64 -0.48 -2.48 -15.18
C VAL A 64 -1.31 -1.21 -15.36
N ALA A 65 -1.79 -0.60 -14.27
CA ALA A 65 -2.55 0.65 -14.33
C ALA A 65 -1.72 1.81 -14.92
N GLN A 66 -0.44 1.93 -14.54
CA GLN A 66 0.47 2.93 -15.09
C GLN A 66 0.76 2.71 -16.59
N ARG A 67 0.87 1.46 -17.03
CA ARG A 67 1.04 1.15 -18.45
C ARG A 67 -0.22 1.51 -19.25
N ALA A 68 -1.41 1.19 -18.74
CA ALA A 68 -2.67 1.53 -19.41
C ALA A 68 -2.84 3.05 -19.58
N THR A 69 -2.54 3.84 -18.55
CA THR A 69 -2.62 5.31 -18.65
C THR A 69 -1.59 5.88 -19.63
N LYS A 70 -0.37 5.32 -19.67
CA LYS A 70 0.64 5.72 -20.66
C LYS A 70 0.19 5.44 -22.09
N LEU A 71 -0.39 4.26 -22.34
CA LEU A 71 -0.91 3.89 -23.66
C LEU A 71 -2.05 4.81 -24.10
N TYR A 72 -2.98 5.13 -23.19
CA TYR A 72 -4.08 6.05 -23.46
C TYR A 72 -3.59 7.45 -23.85
N LYS A 73 -2.66 8.03 -23.07
CA LYS A 73 -2.05 9.34 -23.39
C LYS A 73 -1.35 9.33 -24.75
N ASN A 74 -0.63 8.26 -25.07
CA ASN A 74 0.02 8.13 -26.38
C ASN A 74 -0.99 8.10 -27.52
N LYS A 75 -2.14 7.43 -27.34
CA LYS A 75 -3.21 7.39 -28.36
C LYS A 75 -3.86 8.75 -28.57
N GLU A 76 -4.13 9.51 -27.51
CA GLU A 76 -4.63 10.88 -27.64
C GLU A 76 -3.64 11.80 -28.36
N ASN A 77 -2.35 11.71 -28.05
CA ASN A 77 -1.33 12.48 -28.74
C ASN A 77 -1.28 12.16 -30.24
N VAL A 78 -1.39 10.87 -30.63
CA VAL A 78 -1.43 10.46 -32.05
C VAL A 78 -2.71 10.93 -32.75
N ASN A 79 -3.85 11.00 -32.04
CA ASN A 79 -5.11 11.47 -32.62
C ASN A 79 -5.21 13.00 -32.77
N PHE A 80 -4.28 13.76 -32.18
CA PHE A 80 -4.21 15.23 -32.29
C PHE A 80 -3.28 15.72 -33.40
N TYR A 81 -2.52 14.82 -34.04
CA TYR A 81 -1.73 15.05 -35.26
C TYR A 81 -2.45 14.45 -36.47
#